data_AF-A0A7Y5E0T8-F1
#
_entry.id   AF-A0A7Y5E0T8-F1
#
_cell.length_a   1.000
_cell.length_b   1.000
_cell.length_c   1.000
_cell.angle_alpha   90.00
_cell.angle_beta   90.00
_cell.angle_gamma   90.00
#
_symmetry.space_group_name_H-M   'P 1'
#
loop_
_entity.id
_entity.type
_entity.pdbx_description
1 polymer ?
#
loop_
_entity_poly.entity_id
_entity_poly.type
_entity_poly.pdbx_seq_one_letter_code
_entity_poly.pdbx_strand_id
1 'polypeptide(L)'
;MGLSHSERGASLVARAVVLVSLGLAGACSTSAPSGTPDAGAGEDRGSVHTPQSGCREGFVVCTMGQSEMCADLSSDGAHCGTCPQQCGAGSCVNGACAADPSCPGARCAGACIGDRASNADHCGSCLNRCSDREICVQGACISGGGDGTSCQAPFTWEASGAERAGFRLGLAEPFAFSCAGSLPARTFRFVATKDEVDVTVEKASGAVLEVFTGVACDATARVGCSAGIEPMVHLTAAKGKTFFARVGAPVGTPLTLRVDH
;
A
#
# COMPACT_ATOMS: atom_id res chain seq x y z
N MET A 1 -63.61 -1.29 14.10
CA MET A 1 -64.36 -0.85 15.30
C MET A 1 -63.35 -0.41 16.35
N GLY A 2 -63.46 0.85 16.84
CA GLY A 2 -62.59 1.52 17.83
C GLY A 2 -61.27 2.05 17.21
N LEU A 3 -61.02 3.33 16.89
CA LEU A 3 -61.27 4.66 17.48
C LEU A 3 -60.62 4.91 18.85
N SER A 4 -60.00 6.11 18.96
CA SER A 4 -59.37 6.79 20.12
C SER A 4 -57.82 6.63 20.18
N HIS A 5 -56.96 7.64 20.32
CA HIS A 5 -57.02 9.07 20.69
C HIS A 5 -55.69 9.74 20.23
N SER A 6 -55.69 10.96 19.67
CA SER A 6 -55.66 12.29 20.32
C SER A 6 -54.29 12.96 20.19
N GLU A 7 -54.31 14.15 19.59
CA GLU A 7 -53.22 15.10 19.36
C GLU A 7 -52.76 15.85 20.63
N ARG A 8 -51.65 16.60 20.47
CA ARG A 8 -51.04 17.72 21.26
C ARG A 8 -49.68 17.35 21.86
N GLY A 9 -48.59 18.11 21.72
CA GLY A 9 -48.34 19.43 21.12
C GLY A 9 -46.92 19.92 21.50
N ALA A 10 -46.51 21.03 20.87
CA ALA A 10 -45.40 21.97 21.19
C ALA A 10 -43.96 21.42 21.17
N SER A 11 -43.12 21.77 20.19
CA SER A 11 -42.44 23.07 19.97
C SER A 11 -41.43 23.44 21.06
N LEU A 12 -40.14 23.23 20.76
CA LEU A 12 -39.02 23.99 21.32
C LEU A 12 -37.90 24.06 20.28
N VAL A 13 -37.91 25.16 19.52
CA VAL A 13 -36.81 25.59 18.65
C VAL A 13 -35.77 26.27 19.55
N ALA A 14 -34.70 25.57 19.89
CA ALA A 14 -33.57 26.15 20.62
C ALA A 14 -32.68 26.91 19.62
N ARG A 15 -32.81 28.24 19.63
CA ARG A 15 -31.96 29.18 18.89
C ARG A 15 -30.59 29.23 19.57
N ALA A 16 -29.56 28.73 18.89
CA ALA A 16 -28.17 28.92 19.32
C ALA A 16 -27.76 30.38 19.12
N VAL A 17 -27.42 31.05 20.22
CA VAL A 17 -26.91 32.42 20.25
C VAL A 17 -25.45 32.42 19.78
N VAL A 18 -25.19 33.15 18.71
CA VAL A 18 -23.84 33.46 18.22
C VAL A 18 -23.22 34.49 19.17
N LEU A 19 -22.22 34.09 19.95
CA LEU A 19 -21.37 34.99 20.73
C LEU A 19 -20.16 35.40 19.89
N VAL A 20 -20.23 36.59 19.30
CA VAL A 20 -19.07 37.31 18.75
C VAL A 20 -18.29 37.91 19.92
N SER A 21 -17.09 37.39 20.18
CA SER A 21 -16.13 38.02 21.12
C SER A 21 -15.13 38.84 20.33
N LEU A 22 -15.07 40.13 20.66
CA LEU A 22 -14.24 41.17 20.06
C LEU A 22 -13.07 41.52 21.00
N GLY A 23 -11.84 41.58 20.46
CA GLY A 23 -10.67 42.22 21.07
C GLY A 23 -9.81 41.28 21.96
N LEU A 24 -8.49 41.42 22.08
CA LEU A 24 -7.57 42.55 21.83
C LEU A 24 -6.24 42.06 21.21
N ALA A 25 -5.62 42.92 20.41
CA ALA A 25 -4.26 42.78 19.90
C ALA A 25 -3.22 42.88 21.03
N GLY A 26 -2.34 41.87 21.13
CA GLY A 26 -1.15 41.86 21.99
C GLY A 26 0.12 41.88 21.13
N ALA A 27 0.95 42.89 21.36
CA ALA A 27 2.13 43.23 20.57
C ALA A 27 3.24 42.15 20.60
N CYS A 28 3.97 42.04 19.49
CA CYS A 28 5.18 41.25 19.38
C CYS A 28 6.29 41.84 20.26
N SER A 29 6.97 40.98 21.03
CA SER A 29 8.29 41.29 21.61
C SER A 29 9.32 40.41 20.92
N THR A 30 10.16 41.03 20.09
CA THR A 30 11.35 40.41 19.49
C THR A 30 12.52 40.56 20.47
N SER A 31 12.82 39.49 21.21
CA SER A 31 14.09 39.34 21.93
C SER A 31 14.95 38.34 21.18
N ALA A 32 15.97 38.86 20.50
CA ALA A 32 17.04 38.09 19.89
C ALA A 32 18.00 37.56 20.98
N PRO A 33 18.32 36.26 21.02
CA PRO A 33 19.53 35.79 21.68
C PRO A 33 20.68 35.75 20.66
N SER A 34 21.69 36.57 20.91
CA SER A 34 22.98 36.54 20.24
C SER A 34 23.72 35.25 20.63
N GLY A 35 23.53 34.20 19.84
CA GLY A 35 24.34 32.97 19.90
C GLY A 35 25.59 33.11 19.03
N THR A 36 26.73 32.77 19.61
CA THR A 36 28.04 32.61 18.97
C THR A 36 28.00 31.51 17.89
N PRO A 37 28.82 31.59 16.81
CA PRO A 37 28.93 30.49 15.86
C PRO A 37 29.81 29.40 16.47
N ASP A 38 29.18 28.41 17.10
CA ASP A 38 29.83 27.11 17.30
C ASP A 38 29.89 26.39 15.96
N ALA A 39 31.10 25.93 15.62
CA ALA A 39 31.36 25.03 14.51
C ALA A 39 30.69 23.67 14.78
N GLY A 40 29.40 23.59 14.51
CA GLY A 40 28.64 22.36 14.38
C GLY A 40 28.59 21.96 12.91
N ALA A 41 29.03 20.75 12.59
CA ALA A 41 28.84 20.11 11.31
C ALA A 41 27.33 20.08 10.98
N GLY A 42 26.89 21.02 10.15
CA GLY A 42 25.53 21.04 9.62
C GLY A 42 25.40 19.94 8.57
N GLU A 43 24.46 19.03 8.77
CA GLU A 43 23.94 18.17 7.72
C GLU A 43 23.36 19.07 6.62
N ASP A 44 24.09 19.15 5.51
CA ASP A 44 23.76 19.93 4.32
C ASP A 44 22.41 19.46 3.74
N ARG A 45 21.36 20.19 4.12
CA ARG A 45 20.09 20.18 3.40
C ARG A 45 20.19 21.11 2.21
N GLY A 46 20.74 20.58 1.12
CA GLY A 46 20.48 21.09 -0.23
C GLY A 46 21.55 21.98 -0.83
N SER A 47 22.52 21.36 -1.52
CA SER A 47 23.12 21.91 -2.73
C SER A 47 23.55 20.77 -3.66
N VAL A 48 23.01 20.79 -4.88
CA VAL A 48 23.06 19.72 -5.90
C VAL A 48 24.40 19.67 -6.63
N HIS A 49 25.44 20.43 -6.25
CA HIS A 49 26.60 20.62 -7.14
C HIS A 49 27.92 20.44 -6.39
N THR A 50 28.37 19.18 -6.27
CA THR A 50 29.67 18.66 -6.75
C THR A 50 30.02 17.38 -5.98
N PRO A 51 30.42 16.29 -6.66
CA PRO A 51 30.84 15.05 -6.01
C PRO A 51 32.30 15.17 -5.55
N GLN A 52 32.59 16.13 -4.68
CA GLN A 52 33.95 16.24 -4.13
C GLN A 52 34.23 15.15 -3.07
N SER A 53 33.17 14.50 -2.57
CA SER A 53 33.20 13.40 -1.60
C SER A 53 32.31 12.20 -2.01
N GLY A 54 31.84 12.15 -3.26
CA GLY A 54 30.88 11.15 -3.74
C GLY A 54 29.41 11.55 -3.55
N CYS A 55 28.50 10.64 -3.90
CA CYS A 55 27.06 10.85 -3.76
C CYS A 55 26.52 10.20 -2.48
N ARG A 56 25.41 10.75 -1.95
CA ARG A 56 24.66 10.11 -0.87
C ARG A 56 24.07 8.77 -1.30
N GLU A 57 23.74 7.92 -0.34
CA GLU A 57 23.09 6.62 -0.61
C GLU A 57 21.84 6.79 -1.49
N GLY A 58 21.71 5.92 -2.50
CA GLY A 58 20.65 5.98 -3.50
C GLY A 58 20.93 6.92 -4.69
N PHE A 59 22.04 7.66 -4.70
CA PHE A 59 22.43 8.57 -5.79
C PHE A 59 23.71 8.09 -6.46
N VAL A 60 23.81 8.30 -7.77
CA VAL A 60 24.93 7.86 -8.61
C VAL A 60 25.65 9.08 -9.20
N VAL A 61 26.98 9.04 -9.24
CA VAL A 61 27.78 10.07 -9.92
C VAL A 61 27.58 9.93 -11.43
N CYS A 62 27.14 11.02 -12.05
CA CYS A 62 26.84 11.09 -13.47
C CYS A 62 27.71 12.16 -14.12
N THR A 63 28.47 11.76 -15.14
CA THR A 63 29.38 12.63 -15.87
C THR A 63 28.71 13.15 -17.13
N MET A 64 28.52 14.46 -17.21
CA MET A 64 27.95 15.16 -18.37
C MET A 64 28.98 16.13 -18.93
N GLY A 65 29.70 15.70 -19.96
CA GLY A 65 30.80 16.46 -20.52
C GLY A 65 31.96 16.59 -19.53
N GLN A 66 32.19 17.80 -19.01
CA GLN A 66 33.26 18.12 -18.05
C GLN A 66 32.73 18.35 -16.62
N SER A 67 31.46 18.03 -16.37
CA SER A 67 30.82 18.23 -15.06
C SER A 67 30.33 16.91 -14.50
N GLU A 68 30.45 16.75 -13.19
CA GLU A 68 29.93 15.61 -12.45
C GLU A 68 28.81 16.07 -11.51
N MET A 69 27.75 15.28 -11.42
CA MET A 69 26.60 15.53 -10.56
C MET A 69 26.09 14.23 -9.95
N CYS A 70 25.32 14.33 -8.87
CA CYS A 70 24.64 13.18 -8.28
C CYS A 70 23.21 13.10 -8.78
N ALA A 71 22.86 12.01 -9.46
CA ALA A 71 21.50 11.74 -9.95
C ALA A 71 20.87 10.55 -9.22
N ASP A 72 19.57 10.66 -8.93
CA ASP A 72 18.77 9.51 -8.51
C ASP A 72 18.29 8.78 -9.76
N LEU A 73 18.92 7.64 -10.08
CA LEU A 73 18.58 6.88 -11.27
C LEU A 73 17.14 6.36 -11.26
N SER A 74 16.45 6.34 -10.11
CA SER A 74 15.08 5.85 -10.00
C SER A 74 14.02 6.91 -10.37
N SER A 75 14.38 8.19 -10.32
CA SER A 75 13.43 9.30 -10.42
C SER A 75 13.91 10.51 -11.25
N ASP A 76 15.20 10.61 -11.56
CA ASP A 76 15.76 11.68 -12.37
C ASP A 76 15.48 11.45 -13.87
N GLY A 77 14.60 12.29 -14.44
CA GLY A 77 14.22 12.23 -15.86
C GLY A 77 15.34 12.50 -16.86
N ALA A 78 16.49 13.04 -16.44
CA ALA A 78 17.68 13.22 -17.28
C ALA A 78 18.68 12.05 -17.17
N HIS A 79 18.51 11.17 -16.19
CA HIS A 79 19.47 10.16 -15.76
C HIS A 79 18.79 8.83 -15.39
N CYS A 80 17.71 8.48 -16.07
CA CYS A 80 16.82 7.40 -15.66
C CYS A 80 17.42 6.00 -15.89
N GLY A 81 17.56 5.21 -14.84
CA GLY A 81 18.13 3.86 -14.84
C GLY A 81 19.63 3.82 -15.10
N THR A 82 20.18 4.73 -15.91
CA THR A 82 21.60 4.85 -16.25
C THR A 82 21.97 6.29 -16.58
N CYS A 83 23.26 6.61 -16.49
CA CYS A 83 23.76 7.94 -16.83
C CYS A 83 24.61 7.95 -18.11
N PRO A 84 24.30 8.81 -19.10
CA PRO A 84 23.08 9.63 -19.25
C PRO A 84 21.92 8.88 -19.91
N GLN A 85 20.69 9.07 -19.42
CA GLN A 85 19.49 8.50 -20.05
C GLN A 85 18.29 9.42 -19.80
N GLN A 86 17.92 10.19 -20.81
CA GLN A 86 16.82 11.15 -20.73
C GLN A 86 15.49 10.57 -21.22
N CYS A 87 14.39 10.82 -20.51
CA CYS A 87 13.05 10.29 -20.83
C CYS A 87 12.28 11.06 -21.90
N GLY A 88 12.89 12.03 -22.58
CA GLY A 88 12.19 12.89 -23.55
C GLY A 88 11.04 13.64 -22.90
N ALA A 89 9.82 13.51 -23.44
CA ALA A 89 8.59 14.08 -22.85
C ALA A 89 8.04 13.28 -21.65
N GLY A 90 8.67 12.15 -21.33
CA GLY A 90 8.30 11.27 -20.24
C GLY A 90 8.92 11.62 -18.89
N SER A 91 8.55 10.87 -17.85
CA SER A 91 9.15 10.95 -16.52
C SER A 91 9.94 9.69 -16.17
N CYS A 92 10.91 9.78 -15.27
CA CYS A 92 11.58 8.59 -14.74
C CYS A 92 10.76 7.99 -13.59
N VAL A 93 10.44 6.71 -13.68
CA VAL A 93 9.66 5.99 -12.68
C VAL A 93 10.33 4.65 -12.42
N ASN A 94 10.82 4.45 -11.19
CA ASN A 94 11.53 3.25 -10.76
C ASN A 94 12.67 2.86 -11.72
N GLY A 95 13.37 3.86 -12.27
CA GLY A 95 14.50 3.65 -13.17
C GLY A 95 14.14 3.33 -14.63
N ALA A 96 12.88 3.53 -15.03
CA ALA A 96 12.45 3.43 -16.42
C ALA A 96 11.71 4.68 -16.88
N CYS A 97 11.93 5.09 -18.13
CA CYS A 97 11.22 6.21 -18.72
C CYS A 97 9.76 5.86 -19.06
N ALA A 98 8.84 6.54 -18.41
CA ALA A 98 7.42 6.49 -18.70
C ALA A 98 7.05 7.55 -19.75
N ALA A 99 6.58 7.12 -20.93
CA ALA A 99 6.25 8.01 -22.04
C ALA A 99 5.06 8.96 -21.79
N ASP A 100 4.19 8.65 -20.82
CA ASP A 100 3.05 9.47 -20.39
C ASP A 100 3.21 9.77 -18.89
N PRO A 101 3.60 10.99 -18.48
CA PRO A 101 3.70 11.35 -17.07
C PRO A 101 2.37 11.25 -16.32
N SER A 102 1.23 11.38 -17.02
CA SER A 102 -0.10 11.17 -16.46
C SER A 102 -0.44 9.69 -16.27
N CYS A 103 0.33 8.82 -16.91
CA CYS A 103 0.24 7.38 -16.74
C CYS A 103 1.62 6.71 -16.67
N PRO A 104 2.23 6.66 -15.48
CA PRO A 104 3.54 6.04 -15.28
C PRO A 104 3.57 4.52 -15.51
N GLY A 105 2.45 3.91 -15.93
CA GLY A 105 2.32 2.50 -16.28
C GLY A 105 1.74 2.30 -17.69
N ALA A 106 0.90 1.27 -17.85
CA ALA A 106 0.25 1.00 -19.12
C ALA A 106 -1.15 1.65 -19.18
N ARG A 107 -1.45 2.35 -20.28
CA ARG A 107 -2.83 2.77 -20.59
C ARG A 107 -3.64 1.54 -21.00
N CYS A 108 -4.57 1.13 -20.14
CA CYS A 108 -5.49 0.02 -20.39
C CYS A 108 -6.92 0.54 -20.46
N ALA A 109 -7.50 0.61 -21.66
CA ALA A 109 -8.86 1.11 -21.91
C ALA A 109 -9.16 2.47 -21.22
N GLY A 110 -8.21 3.39 -21.30
CA GLY A 110 -8.32 4.72 -20.70
C GLY A 110 -7.90 4.81 -19.22
N ALA A 111 -7.80 3.69 -18.50
CA ALA A 111 -7.24 3.66 -17.14
C ALA A 111 -5.71 3.58 -17.17
N CYS A 112 -5.04 4.19 -16.19
CA CYS A 112 -3.61 3.98 -16.00
C CYS A 112 -3.36 2.82 -15.04
N ILE A 113 -2.69 1.78 -15.53
CA ILE A 113 -2.38 0.59 -14.75
C ILE A 113 -0.87 0.56 -14.48
N GLY A 114 -0.50 0.97 -13.26
CA GLY A 114 0.88 1.02 -12.80
C GLY A 114 1.47 -0.34 -12.40
N ASP A 115 0.63 -1.30 -12.04
CA ASP A 115 1.05 -2.65 -11.67
C ASP A 115 0.27 -3.66 -12.52
N ARG A 116 1.00 -4.43 -13.32
CA ARG A 116 0.49 -5.60 -14.07
C ARG A 116 1.11 -6.90 -13.58
N ALA A 117 2.05 -6.82 -12.64
CA ALA A 117 2.74 -7.98 -12.09
C ALA A 117 1.89 -8.65 -11.00
N SER A 118 1.10 -7.87 -10.26
CA SER A 118 0.21 -8.34 -9.20
C SER A 118 -1.21 -7.77 -9.28
N ASN A 119 -1.64 -7.29 -10.45
CA ASN A 119 -3.02 -6.87 -10.67
C ASN A 119 -3.82 -7.97 -11.37
N ALA A 120 -4.76 -8.59 -10.64
CA ALA A 120 -5.56 -9.70 -11.16
C ALA A 120 -6.53 -9.32 -12.29
N ASP A 121 -6.72 -8.03 -12.59
CA ASP A 121 -7.54 -7.57 -13.73
C ASP A 121 -6.70 -7.20 -14.96
N HIS A 122 -5.38 -7.09 -14.79
CA HIS A 122 -4.44 -6.66 -15.82
C HIS A 122 -3.12 -7.44 -15.74
N CYS A 123 -3.20 -8.75 -15.51
CA CYS A 123 -2.04 -9.58 -15.20
C CYS A 123 -1.17 -9.78 -16.44
N GLY A 124 0.04 -9.24 -16.44
CA GLY A 124 1.00 -9.31 -17.55
C GLY A 124 0.67 -8.39 -18.73
N SER A 125 -0.61 -8.23 -19.06
CA SER A 125 -1.09 -7.38 -20.13
C SER A 125 -2.43 -6.70 -19.79
N CYS A 126 -2.76 -5.64 -20.52
CA CYS A 126 -3.99 -4.89 -20.29
C CYS A 126 -5.23 -5.78 -20.46
N LEU A 127 -6.16 -5.69 -19.50
CA LEU A 127 -7.43 -6.43 -19.50
C LEU A 127 -7.27 -7.95 -19.47
N ASN A 128 -6.06 -8.47 -19.20
CA ASN A 128 -5.86 -9.89 -18.97
C ASN A 128 -6.23 -10.21 -17.52
N ARG A 129 -7.51 -10.53 -17.32
CA ARG A 129 -8.08 -10.83 -16.02
C ARG A 129 -7.85 -12.30 -15.66
N CYS A 130 -7.28 -12.56 -14.49
CA CYS A 130 -7.23 -13.91 -13.91
C CYS A 130 -8.62 -14.36 -13.45
N SER A 131 -8.92 -15.65 -13.57
CA SER A 131 -10.16 -16.20 -13.03
C SER A 131 -10.21 -16.08 -11.50
N ASP A 132 -11.39 -16.22 -10.90
CA ASP A 132 -11.54 -16.08 -9.44
C ASP A 132 -10.87 -17.22 -8.63
N ARG A 133 -10.34 -18.25 -9.30
CA ARG A 133 -9.53 -19.35 -8.73
C ARG A 133 -8.04 -19.23 -9.05
N GLU A 134 -7.65 -18.22 -9.80
CA GLU A 134 -6.26 -17.92 -10.12
C GLU A 134 -5.80 -16.68 -9.37
N ILE A 135 -4.49 -16.58 -9.23
CA ILE A 135 -3.82 -15.42 -8.66
C ILE A 135 -2.83 -14.87 -9.67
N CYS A 136 -2.67 -13.55 -9.68
CA CYS A 136 -1.70 -12.87 -10.53
C CYS A 136 -0.37 -12.75 -9.80
N VAL A 137 0.64 -13.43 -10.33
CA VAL A 137 1.98 -13.46 -9.75
C VAL A 137 2.98 -13.23 -10.87
N GLN A 138 3.81 -12.19 -10.73
CA GLN A 138 4.80 -11.79 -11.73
C GLN A 138 4.23 -11.65 -13.16
N GLY A 139 2.97 -11.21 -13.26
CA GLY A 139 2.30 -10.99 -14.54
C GLY A 139 1.77 -12.26 -15.21
N ALA A 140 1.76 -13.39 -14.51
CA ALA A 140 1.11 -14.61 -14.93
C ALA A 140 -0.10 -14.93 -14.04
N CYS A 141 -1.21 -15.30 -14.66
CA CYS A 141 -2.29 -15.97 -13.94
C CYS A 141 -1.88 -17.42 -13.69
N ILE A 142 -1.77 -17.79 -12.42
CA ILE A 142 -1.42 -19.14 -12.00
C ILE A 142 -2.53 -19.75 -11.16
N SER A 143 -2.67 -21.07 -11.21
CA SER A 143 -3.47 -21.79 -10.24
C SER A 143 -2.84 -21.62 -8.86
N GLY A 144 -3.61 -21.15 -7.88
CA GLY A 144 -3.13 -20.99 -6.51
C GLY A 144 -3.00 -22.31 -5.74
N GLY A 145 -3.14 -23.48 -6.37
CA GLY A 145 -3.10 -24.80 -5.71
C GLY A 145 -4.38 -25.19 -4.94
N GLY A 146 -5.05 -24.24 -4.31
CA GLY A 146 -6.40 -24.36 -3.73
C GLY A 146 -7.40 -23.39 -4.36
N ASP A 147 -8.57 -23.22 -3.75
CA ASP A 147 -9.61 -22.25 -4.16
C ASP A 147 -9.69 -20.99 -3.27
N GLY A 148 -8.85 -20.95 -2.23
CA GLY A 148 -8.76 -19.85 -1.29
C GLY A 148 -9.97 -19.70 -0.37
N THR A 149 -10.89 -20.67 -0.31
CA THR A 149 -12.11 -20.56 0.50
C THR A 149 -11.87 -20.87 1.98
N SER A 150 -10.76 -21.54 2.32
CA SER A 150 -10.44 -22.00 3.68
C SER A 150 -8.93 -22.10 3.91
N CYS A 151 -8.53 -22.24 5.19
CA CYS A 151 -7.16 -22.60 5.54
C CYS A 151 -6.77 -24.03 5.06
N GLN A 152 -7.75 -24.91 4.80
CA GLN A 152 -7.54 -26.26 4.28
C GLN A 152 -7.41 -26.29 2.75
N ALA A 153 -7.96 -25.30 2.05
CA ALA A 153 -7.82 -25.11 0.61
C ALA A 153 -7.28 -23.70 0.27
N PRO A 154 -6.11 -23.30 0.81
CA PRO A 154 -5.60 -21.95 0.63
C PRO A 154 -5.01 -21.76 -0.77
N PHE A 155 -4.94 -20.52 -1.22
CA PHE A 155 -4.05 -20.16 -2.31
C PHE A 155 -2.59 -20.20 -1.86
N THR A 156 -1.70 -20.55 -2.79
CA THR A 156 -0.26 -20.71 -2.60
C THR A 156 0.44 -20.19 -3.86
N TRP A 157 1.53 -19.42 -3.69
CA TRP A 157 2.35 -18.95 -4.82
C TRP A 157 3.85 -18.96 -4.55
N GLU A 158 4.26 -19.47 -3.40
CA GLU A 158 5.65 -19.39 -2.92
C GLU A 158 6.66 -20.08 -3.84
N ALA A 159 6.20 -21.04 -4.66
CA ALA A 159 7.03 -21.68 -5.68
C ALA A 159 7.62 -20.69 -6.70
N SER A 160 7.06 -19.48 -6.81
CA SER A 160 7.57 -18.41 -7.68
C SER A 160 8.67 -17.56 -7.06
N GLY A 161 8.89 -17.63 -5.73
CA GLY A 161 9.74 -16.69 -5.00
C GLY A 161 9.23 -15.24 -5.00
N ALA A 162 7.99 -14.99 -5.43
CA ALA A 162 7.40 -13.66 -5.46
C ALA A 162 6.77 -13.28 -4.11
N GLU A 163 6.99 -12.04 -3.68
CA GLU A 163 6.43 -11.50 -2.43
C GLU A 163 4.99 -10.98 -2.59
N ARG A 164 4.50 -10.85 -3.83
CA ARG A 164 3.20 -10.24 -4.15
C ARG A 164 2.31 -11.19 -4.93
N ALA A 165 1.03 -11.24 -4.55
CA ALA A 165 -0.01 -11.94 -5.29
C ALA A 165 -1.28 -11.10 -5.41
N GLY A 166 -1.71 -10.88 -6.64
CA GLY A 166 -2.99 -10.27 -6.99
C GLY A 166 -4.12 -11.28 -6.99
N PHE A 167 -5.31 -10.91 -6.51
CA PHE A 167 -6.45 -11.83 -6.49
C PHE A 167 -7.80 -11.10 -6.49
N ARG A 168 -8.87 -11.89 -6.68
CA ARG A 168 -10.25 -11.42 -6.65
C ARG A 168 -11.09 -12.20 -5.64
N LEU A 169 -12.17 -11.56 -5.19
CA LEU A 169 -13.13 -12.11 -4.23
C LEU A 169 -14.38 -12.75 -4.90
N GLY A 170 -14.42 -12.92 -6.23
CA GLY A 170 -15.65 -13.24 -6.97
C GLY A 170 -16.36 -14.56 -6.62
N LEU A 171 -15.70 -15.48 -5.87
CA LEU A 171 -16.31 -16.71 -5.33
C LEU A 171 -16.11 -16.82 -3.81
N ALA A 172 -15.91 -15.70 -3.13
CA ALA A 172 -15.51 -15.70 -1.73
C ALA A 172 -16.72 -15.82 -0.81
N GLU A 173 -16.66 -16.78 0.11
CA GLU A 173 -17.65 -16.91 1.16
C GLU A 173 -17.37 -15.91 2.29
N PRO A 174 -18.41 -15.42 2.99
CA PRO A 174 -18.23 -14.55 4.12
C PRO A 174 -17.46 -15.23 5.26
N PHE A 175 -16.52 -14.50 5.84
CA PHE A 175 -15.81 -14.91 7.04
C PHE A 175 -15.97 -13.85 8.13
N ALA A 176 -16.17 -14.27 9.37
CA ALA A 176 -16.26 -13.38 10.52
C ALA A 176 -14.84 -13.10 11.05
N PHE A 177 -14.34 -11.90 10.75
CA PHE A 177 -13.04 -11.46 11.23
C PHE A 177 -13.12 -11.04 12.69
N SER A 178 -12.03 -11.13 13.43
CA SER A 178 -12.07 -10.74 14.84
C SER A 178 -11.95 -9.25 15.11
N CYS A 179 -11.39 -8.49 14.17
CA CYS A 179 -11.24 -7.04 14.23
C CYS A 179 -12.17 -6.30 13.26
N ALA A 180 -13.07 -7.01 12.58
CA ALA A 180 -14.02 -6.45 11.63
C ALA A 180 -15.33 -7.25 11.61
N GLY A 181 -16.29 -6.84 10.79
CA GLY A 181 -17.51 -7.63 10.55
C GLY A 181 -17.27 -8.85 9.66
N SER A 182 -18.37 -9.42 9.17
CA SER A 182 -18.29 -10.48 8.16
C SER A 182 -18.07 -9.91 6.77
N LEU A 183 -17.05 -10.38 6.07
CA LEU A 183 -16.71 -9.95 4.71
C LEU A 183 -16.37 -11.16 3.83
N PRO A 184 -16.65 -11.12 2.52
CA PRO A 184 -16.11 -12.09 1.57
C PRO A 184 -14.60 -12.16 1.71
N ALA A 185 -14.06 -13.37 1.89
CA ALA A 185 -12.65 -13.56 2.17
C ALA A 185 -11.97 -14.63 1.31
N ARG A 186 -10.67 -14.44 1.09
CA ARG A 186 -9.77 -15.43 0.50
C ARG A 186 -8.64 -15.75 1.47
N THR A 187 -8.20 -17.00 1.46
CA THR A 187 -7.11 -17.49 2.31
C THR A 187 -5.90 -17.86 1.48
N PHE A 188 -4.75 -17.50 2.02
CA PHE A 188 -3.41 -17.65 1.46
C PHE A 188 -2.56 -18.41 2.47
N ARG A 189 -1.75 -19.35 2.01
CA ARG A 189 -0.75 -20.03 2.84
C ARG A 189 0.63 -19.56 2.41
N PHE A 190 1.45 -19.23 3.41
CA PHE A 190 2.86 -18.93 3.22
C PHE A 190 3.73 -19.53 4.33
N VAL A 191 5.03 -19.66 4.08
CA VAL A 191 6.09 -20.11 4.97
C VAL A 191 7.04 -18.95 5.12
N ALA A 192 7.22 -18.47 6.35
CA ALA A 192 8.14 -17.39 6.62
C ALA A 192 9.59 -17.80 6.34
N THR A 193 10.32 -17.01 5.54
CA THR A 193 11.72 -17.26 5.21
C THR A 193 12.71 -16.51 6.12
N LYS A 194 12.25 -15.46 6.82
CA LYS A 194 12.99 -14.74 7.87
C LYS A 194 12.24 -14.71 9.19
N ASP A 195 12.91 -14.19 10.22
CA ASP A 195 12.38 -14.13 11.59
C ASP A 195 11.35 -13.03 11.78
N GLU A 196 11.42 -11.98 10.97
CA GLU A 196 10.42 -10.90 10.91
C GLU A 196 9.73 -11.00 9.55
N VAL A 197 8.40 -10.95 9.54
CA VAL A 197 7.60 -10.98 8.30
C VAL A 197 6.46 -9.99 8.44
N ASP A 198 6.32 -9.11 7.46
CA ASP A 198 5.17 -8.21 7.34
C ASP A 198 4.20 -8.74 6.29
N VAL A 199 2.96 -8.96 6.70
CA VAL A 199 1.86 -9.34 5.81
C VAL A 199 0.98 -8.13 5.60
N THR A 200 0.83 -7.66 4.36
CA THR A 200 0.16 -6.40 4.04
C THR A 200 -0.84 -6.58 2.90
N VAL A 201 -2.01 -5.98 3.00
CA VAL A 201 -2.97 -5.86 1.88
C VAL A 201 -2.87 -4.47 1.28
N GLU A 202 -2.25 -4.35 0.12
CA GLU A 202 -1.88 -3.04 -0.41
C GLU A 202 -3.05 -2.26 -1.01
N LYS A 203 -3.01 -0.93 -0.84
CA LYS A 203 -3.88 0.02 -1.55
C LYS A 203 -5.37 -0.35 -1.48
N ALA A 204 -5.79 -0.97 -0.37
CA ALA A 204 -7.13 -1.48 -0.19
C ALA A 204 -7.83 -0.75 0.96
N SER A 205 -8.85 0.04 0.65
CA SER A 205 -9.71 0.67 1.64
C SER A 205 -10.85 -0.28 2.05
N GLY A 206 -11.07 -0.42 3.35
CA GLY A 206 -12.10 -1.33 3.86
C GLY A 206 -11.74 -2.81 3.75
N ALA A 207 -10.46 -3.11 3.53
CA ALA A 207 -9.93 -4.45 3.66
C ALA A 207 -9.64 -4.79 5.13
N VAL A 208 -9.68 -6.09 5.41
CA VAL A 208 -9.27 -6.69 6.67
C VAL A 208 -8.31 -7.83 6.38
N LEU A 209 -7.28 -7.93 7.20
CA LEU A 209 -6.28 -8.98 7.18
C LEU A 209 -6.28 -9.68 8.53
N GLU A 210 -6.38 -11.00 8.53
CA GLU A 210 -6.24 -11.81 9.73
C GLU A 210 -5.32 -13.00 9.46
N VAL A 211 -4.36 -13.23 10.37
CA VAL A 211 -3.30 -14.22 10.19
C VAL A 211 -3.42 -15.32 11.24
N PHE A 212 -3.25 -16.57 10.81
CA PHE A 212 -3.37 -17.78 11.61
C PHE A 212 -2.12 -18.67 11.46
N THR A 213 -1.86 -19.52 12.45
CA THR A 213 -0.81 -20.56 12.43
C THR A 213 -1.34 -21.96 12.13
N GLY A 214 -2.66 -22.15 12.20
CA GLY A 214 -3.31 -23.46 12.12
C GLY A 214 -4.27 -23.57 10.95
N VAL A 215 -4.35 -24.77 10.37
CA VAL A 215 -5.20 -25.09 9.21
C VAL A 215 -6.70 -24.94 9.48
N ALA A 216 -7.12 -24.73 10.72
CA ALA A 216 -8.53 -24.53 11.08
C ALA A 216 -9.00 -23.06 10.94
N CYS A 217 -8.09 -22.08 10.82
CA CYS A 217 -8.45 -20.65 10.80
C CYS A 217 -9.34 -20.24 12.01
N ASP A 218 -9.11 -20.82 13.20
CA ASP A 218 -9.94 -20.58 14.38
C ASP A 218 -9.30 -19.60 15.38
N ALA A 219 -10.05 -19.28 16.43
CA ALA A 219 -9.64 -18.32 17.45
C ALA A 219 -8.36 -18.70 18.21
N THR A 220 -8.02 -19.99 18.30
CA THR A 220 -6.83 -20.50 18.99
C THR A 220 -5.58 -20.44 18.11
N ALA A 221 -5.76 -20.49 16.79
CA ALA A 221 -4.68 -20.41 15.81
C ALA A 221 -4.32 -18.97 15.39
N ARG A 222 -5.16 -18.00 15.74
CA ARG A 222 -5.03 -16.59 15.34
C ARG A 222 -3.83 -15.90 15.98
N VAL A 223 -3.08 -15.16 15.18
CA VAL A 223 -1.89 -14.40 15.57
C VAL A 223 -2.16 -12.90 15.60
N GLY A 224 -2.92 -12.40 14.63
CA GLY A 224 -3.19 -10.97 14.52
C GLY A 224 -4.30 -10.67 13.53
N CYS A 225 -4.97 -9.53 13.72
CA CYS A 225 -5.99 -9.02 12.83
C CYS A 225 -5.81 -7.50 12.70
N SER A 226 -5.92 -6.99 11.49
CA SER A 226 -5.78 -5.57 11.17
C SER A 226 -6.82 -5.18 10.12
N ALA A 227 -7.44 -4.01 10.26
CA ALA A 227 -8.43 -3.48 9.32
C ALA A 227 -8.18 -1.98 9.10
N GLY A 228 -8.45 -1.49 7.90
CA GLY A 228 -8.29 -0.07 7.59
C GLY A 228 -7.91 0.21 6.15
N ILE A 229 -7.06 1.23 5.98
CA ILE A 229 -6.40 1.54 4.72
C ILE A 229 -5.03 0.86 4.79
N GLU A 230 -4.84 -0.17 3.97
CA GLU A 230 -3.61 -0.97 3.96
C GLU A 230 -3.35 -1.77 5.27
N PRO A 231 -4.23 -2.72 5.61
CA PRO A 231 -4.08 -3.51 6.82
C PRO A 231 -2.81 -4.37 6.77
N MET A 232 -2.07 -4.36 7.87
CA MET A 232 -0.80 -5.04 8.05
C MET A 232 -0.77 -5.83 9.36
N VAL A 233 -0.14 -7.01 9.35
CA VAL A 233 0.17 -7.81 10.53
C VAL A 233 1.67 -8.14 10.52
N HIS A 234 2.37 -7.70 11.57
CA HIS A 234 3.78 -8.00 11.79
C HIS A 234 3.93 -9.32 12.57
N LEU A 235 4.83 -10.19 12.10
CA LEU A 235 5.11 -11.49 12.69
C LEU A 235 6.57 -11.55 13.14
N THR A 236 6.82 -12.07 14.34
CA THR A 236 8.16 -12.25 14.91
C THR A 236 8.49 -13.71 15.19
N ALA A 237 9.79 -14.04 15.21
CA ALA A 237 10.30 -15.41 15.29
C ALA A 237 9.60 -16.35 14.30
N ALA A 238 9.40 -15.88 13.07
CA ALA A 238 8.54 -16.50 12.08
C ALA A 238 9.24 -17.60 11.26
N LYS A 239 10.57 -17.56 11.14
CA LYS A 239 11.32 -18.37 10.17
C LYS A 239 10.98 -19.86 10.21
N GLY A 240 10.68 -20.42 9.05
CA GLY A 240 10.31 -21.82 8.85
C GLY A 240 8.88 -22.19 9.28
N LYS A 241 8.13 -21.27 9.90
CA LYS A 241 6.74 -21.51 10.30
C LYS A 241 5.80 -21.28 9.12
N THR A 242 4.77 -22.10 9.05
CA THR A 242 3.65 -21.92 8.11
C THR A 242 2.60 -21.02 8.74
N PHE A 243 2.09 -20.08 7.96
CA PHE A 243 1.00 -19.19 8.31
C PHE A 243 -0.08 -19.20 7.25
N PHE A 244 -1.26 -18.74 7.64
CA PHE A 244 -2.41 -18.57 6.77
C PHE A 244 -2.89 -17.12 6.91
N ALA A 245 -2.81 -16.35 5.83
CA ALA A 245 -3.37 -15.01 5.76
C ALA A 245 -4.76 -15.08 5.14
N ARG A 246 -5.76 -14.61 5.86
CA ARG A 246 -7.12 -14.42 5.34
C ARG A 246 -7.35 -12.95 5.10
N VAL A 247 -7.69 -12.62 3.86
CA VAL A 247 -7.96 -11.25 3.41
C VAL A 247 -9.42 -11.12 3.05
N GLY A 248 -10.11 -10.18 3.67
CA GLY A 248 -11.50 -9.86 3.38
C GLY A 248 -11.67 -8.41 2.91
N ALA A 249 -12.62 -8.17 2.03
CA ALA A 249 -13.00 -6.82 1.60
C ALA A 249 -14.39 -6.86 0.93
N PRO A 250 -15.03 -5.71 0.68
CA PRO A 250 -16.15 -5.66 -0.26
C PRO A 250 -15.76 -6.21 -1.63
N VAL A 251 -16.67 -6.91 -2.30
CA VAL A 251 -16.43 -7.42 -3.67
C VAL A 251 -16.31 -6.23 -4.63
N GLY A 252 -15.28 -6.24 -5.48
CA GLY A 252 -15.06 -5.18 -6.44
C GLY A 252 -13.68 -5.29 -7.08
N THR A 253 -12.86 -4.26 -6.87
CA THR A 253 -11.49 -4.14 -7.37
C THR A 253 -10.61 -5.31 -6.90
N PRO A 254 -9.68 -5.81 -7.73
CA PRO A 254 -8.70 -6.79 -7.29
C PRO A 254 -7.85 -6.25 -6.14
N LEU A 255 -7.42 -7.15 -5.28
CA LEU A 255 -6.56 -6.87 -4.14
C LEU A 255 -5.16 -7.42 -4.39
N THR A 256 -4.16 -6.87 -3.71
CA THR A 256 -2.80 -7.43 -3.69
C THR A 256 -2.43 -7.77 -2.25
N LEU A 257 -2.08 -9.02 -2.02
CA LEU A 257 -1.43 -9.46 -0.79
C LEU A 257 0.08 -9.39 -1.01
N ARG A 258 0.79 -8.73 -0.09
CA ARG A 258 2.25 -8.71 -0.02
C ARG A 258 2.71 -9.42 1.26
N VAL A 259 3.72 -10.25 1.14
CA VAL A 259 4.42 -10.91 2.24
C VAL A 259 5.89 -10.51 2.14
N ASP A 260 6.28 -9.54 2.95
CA ASP A 260 7.65 -9.07 3.05
C ASP A 260 8.37 -9.93 4.08
N HIS A 261 9.28 -10.78 3.60
CA HIS A 261 10.17 -11.54 4.47
C HIS A 261 11.39 -10.72 4.82
#